data_AF-A0A3M2XPS7-F1
#
_entry.id   AF-A0A3M2XPS7-F1
#
_cell.length_a   1.000
_cell.length_b   1.000
_cell.length_c   1.000
_cell.angle_alpha   90.00
_cell.angle_beta   90.00
_cell.angle_gamma   90.00
#
_symmetry.space_group_name_H-M   'P 1'
#
loop_
_entity.id
_entity.type
_entity.pdbx_description
1 polymer ?
#
loop_
_entity_poly.entity_id
_entity_poly.type
_entity_poly.pdbx_seq_one_letter_code
_entity_poly.pdbx_strand_id
1 'polypeptide(L)'
;MFVLIALGVWVAWWLAPVVAIGVWVAHEAWLADHLFYSPSDDYQYTFPADSEVPGVRLDGDTLLLDTPLQLAGDDTLILALTIKSTWLGRFLDPFVELHGLDLHDRQAFERGVSGVRYLNLTGLGEPLGAGALQLRGRFCRLSATPRLWLFRQADARQQRVMVIAPHADDAELAAFGLYSQAKEAWIVTLTAGEIEAEHYQQMGMQRAEAARMKGRLRAWDSIAVARWGGVPESQCVQLGYFCLQLPAMQAAPDTPVSSREADLSDTRLFRQFNTLALPGDDSQP
;
A
#
# COMPACT_ATOMS: atom_id res chain seq x y z
N MET A 1 -43.86 -23.89 17.20
CA MET A 1 -43.40 -23.37 15.89
C MET A 1 -44.58 -23.03 14.97
N PHE A 2 -45.44 -23.98 14.59
CA PHE A 2 -46.59 -23.73 13.69
C PHE A 2 -47.60 -22.69 14.20
N VAL A 3 -47.90 -22.65 15.51
CA VAL A 3 -48.81 -21.64 16.09
C VAL A 3 -48.22 -20.23 16.07
N LEU A 4 -46.90 -20.08 16.28
CA LEU A 4 -46.20 -18.79 16.20
C LEU A 4 -46.09 -18.28 14.75
N ILE A 5 -45.88 -19.19 13.79
CA ILE A 5 -45.89 -18.88 12.36
C ILE A 5 -47.28 -18.43 11.91
N ALA A 6 -48.34 -19.14 12.33
CA ALA A 6 -49.72 -18.77 12.02
C ALA A 6 -50.12 -17.41 12.65
N LEU A 7 -49.70 -17.12 13.89
CA LEU A 7 -49.96 -15.83 14.54
C LEU A 7 -49.21 -14.68 13.84
N GLY A 8 -47.96 -14.90 13.41
CA GLY A 8 -47.16 -13.91 12.68
C GLY A 8 -47.73 -13.55 11.31
N VAL A 9 -48.31 -14.53 10.59
CA VAL A 9 -48.97 -14.32 9.30
C VAL A 9 -50.27 -13.52 9.45
N TRP A 10 -51.03 -13.73 10.54
CA TRP A 10 -52.35 -13.09 10.72
C TRP A 10 -52.33 -11.75 11.45
N VAL A 11 -51.31 -11.45 12.26
CA VAL A 11 -51.25 -10.21 13.07
C VAL A 11 -50.39 -9.11 12.42
N ALA A 12 -49.27 -9.46 11.78
CA ALA A 12 -48.39 -8.48 11.14
C ALA A 12 -47.44 -9.14 10.14
N TRP A 13 -47.97 -9.60 9.00
CA TRP A 13 -47.22 -10.26 7.93
C TRP A 13 -45.99 -9.47 7.44
N TRP A 14 -46.01 -8.13 7.56
CA TRP A 14 -44.89 -7.26 7.22
C TRP A 14 -43.70 -7.38 8.19
N LEU A 15 -43.89 -7.93 9.39
CA LEU A 15 -42.78 -8.20 10.31
C LEU A 15 -41.85 -9.30 9.78
N ALA A 16 -42.36 -10.25 9.00
CA ALA A 16 -41.54 -11.33 8.46
C ALA A 16 -40.39 -10.81 7.56
N PRO A 17 -40.63 -9.97 6.53
CA PRO A 17 -39.54 -9.40 5.73
C PRO A 17 -38.65 -8.45 6.55
N VAL A 18 -39.19 -7.69 7.51
CA VAL A 18 -38.37 -6.82 8.38
C VAL A 18 -37.43 -7.63 9.28
N VAL A 19 -37.93 -8.73 9.88
CA VAL A 19 -37.11 -9.65 10.66
C VAL A 19 -36.09 -10.36 9.78
N ALA A 20 -36.45 -10.78 8.56
CA ALA A 20 -35.52 -11.40 7.63
C ALA A 20 -34.37 -10.44 7.27
N ILE A 21 -34.68 -9.16 6.97
CA ILE A 21 -33.67 -8.12 6.75
C ILE A 21 -32.85 -7.90 8.03
N GLY A 22 -33.48 -7.84 9.20
CA GLY A 22 -32.78 -7.67 10.48
C GLY A 22 -31.80 -8.81 10.79
N VAL A 23 -32.21 -10.06 10.54
CA VAL A 23 -31.35 -11.25 10.68
C VAL A 23 -30.23 -11.22 9.65
N TRP A 24 -30.51 -10.86 8.41
CA TRP A 24 -29.47 -10.73 7.38
C TRP A 24 -28.45 -9.64 7.73
N VAL A 25 -28.90 -8.45 8.14
CA VAL A 25 -28.02 -7.37 8.62
C VAL A 25 -27.21 -7.84 9.82
N ALA A 26 -27.82 -8.56 10.77
CA ALA A 26 -27.09 -9.10 11.91
C ALA A 26 -26.08 -10.18 11.50
N HIS A 27 -26.41 -11.01 10.50
CA HIS A 27 -25.49 -11.98 9.95
C HIS A 27 -24.29 -11.29 9.28
N GLU A 28 -24.53 -10.37 8.36
CA GLU A 28 -23.45 -9.64 7.68
C GLU A 28 -22.59 -8.84 8.66
N ALA A 29 -23.22 -8.22 9.67
CA ALA A 29 -22.50 -7.43 10.63
C ALA A 29 -21.66 -8.25 11.61
N TRP A 30 -22.05 -9.49 11.99
CA TRP A 30 -21.39 -10.24 13.08
C TRP A 30 -20.89 -11.64 12.73
N LEU A 31 -21.39 -12.27 11.67
CA LEU A 31 -21.17 -13.69 11.36
C LEU A 31 -20.60 -13.93 9.96
N ALA A 32 -20.77 -12.99 9.03
CA ALA A 32 -20.11 -13.05 7.74
C ALA A 32 -18.61 -12.86 7.96
N ASP A 33 -17.84 -13.94 7.74
CA ASP A 33 -16.39 -13.88 7.80
C ASP A 33 -15.88 -13.30 6.47
N HIS A 34 -15.50 -12.02 6.51
CA HIS A 34 -14.84 -11.35 5.39
C HIS A 34 -13.31 -11.44 5.48
N LEU A 35 -12.77 -12.17 6.46
CA LEU A 35 -11.34 -12.36 6.62
C LEU A 35 -10.91 -13.64 5.89
N PHE A 36 -9.82 -13.54 5.13
CA PHE A 36 -9.19 -14.69 4.49
C PHE A 36 -8.24 -15.45 5.44
N TYR A 37 -8.25 -15.13 6.74
CA TYR A 37 -7.37 -15.66 7.77
C TYR A 37 -8.06 -15.70 9.15
N SER A 38 -7.52 -16.48 10.08
CA SER A 38 -8.07 -16.62 11.44
C SER A 38 -7.61 -15.47 12.35
N PRO A 39 -8.54 -14.77 13.05
CA PRO A 39 -8.19 -13.76 14.06
C PRO A 39 -7.37 -14.30 15.25
N SER A 40 -7.37 -15.61 15.47
CA SER A 40 -6.58 -16.24 16.54
C SER A 40 -5.14 -16.54 16.12
N ASP A 41 -4.80 -16.37 14.84
CA ASP A 41 -3.44 -16.63 14.38
C ASP A 41 -2.53 -15.45 14.73
N ASP A 42 -1.27 -15.76 15.02
CA ASP A 42 -0.25 -14.76 15.27
C ASP A 42 0.15 -14.06 13.97
N TYR A 43 0.36 -12.75 14.03
CA TYR A 43 1.02 -12.04 12.93
C TYR A 43 2.51 -12.41 12.91
N GLN A 44 2.99 -12.86 11.75
CA GLN A 44 4.36 -13.31 11.56
C GLN A 44 5.16 -12.28 10.74
N TYR A 45 5.64 -11.23 11.40
CA TYR A 45 6.62 -10.32 10.81
C TYR A 45 8.03 -10.73 11.26
N THR A 46 8.94 -10.82 10.29
CA THR A 46 10.37 -11.04 10.56
C THR A 46 11.09 -9.70 10.46
N PHE A 47 11.24 -9.02 11.59
CA PHE A 47 12.03 -7.80 11.66
C PHE A 47 13.50 -8.10 11.95
N PRO A 48 14.44 -7.26 11.47
CA PRO A 48 15.86 -7.38 11.76
C PRO A 48 16.13 -7.35 13.28
N ALA A 49 16.94 -8.29 13.78
CA ALA A 49 17.21 -8.43 15.21
C ALA A 49 18.00 -7.26 15.80
N ASP A 50 18.81 -6.59 14.99
CA ASP A 50 19.57 -5.37 15.32
C ASP A 50 18.68 -4.14 15.53
N SER A 51 17.44 -4.19 15.05
CA SER A 51 16.43 -3.12 15.23
C SER A 51 15.59 -3.33 16.49
N GLU A 52 15.73 -4.46 17.20
CA GLU A 52 14.98 -4.74 18.43
C GLU A 52 15.54 -3.93 19.60
N VAL A 53 14.64 -3.24 20.32
CA VAL A 53 14.96 -2.46 21.50
C VAL A 53 14.85 -3.35 22.75
N PRO A 54 15.93 -3.56 23.52
CA PRO A 54 15.88 -4.37 24.73
C PRO A 54 15.20 -3.62 25.88
N GLY A 55 14.71 -4.38 26.87
CA GLY A 55 14.21 -3.82 28.14
C GLY A 55 12.87 -3.10 28.02
N VAL A 56 12.00 -3.51 27.09
CA VAL A 56 10.64 -2.98 27.00
C VAL A 56 9.72 -3.81 27.88
N ARG A 57 8.92 -3.14 28.73
CA ARG A 57 7.94 -3.79 29.58
C ARG A 57 6.64 -3.00 29.65
N LEU A 58 5.54 -3.70 29.82
CA LEU A 58 4.23 -3.11 30.06
C LEU A 58 3.91 -3.25 31.56
N ASP A 59 3.87 -2.13 32.28
CA ASP A 59 3.59 -2.06 33.71
C ASP A 59 2.19 -1.49 33.94
N GLY A 60 1.24 -2.38 34.21
CA GLY A 60 -0.18 -2.06 34.13
C GLY A 60 -0.54 -1.64 32.70
N ASP A 61 -0.92 -0.37 32.54
CA ASP A 61 -1.21 0.21 31.23
C ASP A 61 -0.02 1.01 30.66
N THR A 62 1.10 1.16 31.39
CA THR A 62 2.19 2.07 30.98
C THR A 62 3.32 1.30 30.31
N LEU A 63 3.72 1.72 29.10
CA LEU A 63 4.88 1.16 28.41
C LEU A 63 6.14 1.87 28.88
N LEU A 64 7.08 1.07 29.37
CA LEU A 64 8.33 1.54 29.96
C LEU A 64 9.52 0.91 29.26
N LEU A 65 10.60 1.70 29.19
CA LEU A 65 11.91 1.26 28.73
C LEU A 65 12.85 1.24 29.92
N ASP A 66 13.53 0.12 30.15
CA ASP A 66 14.50 -0.02 31.23
C ASP A 66 15.77 0.82 30.98
N THR A 67 16.08 1.07 29.70
CA THR A 67 17.18 1.95 29.28
C THR A 67 16.62 3.12 28.46
N PRO A 68 17.03 4.37 28.74
CA PRO A 68 16.64 5.52 27.93
C PRO A 68 16.98 5.32 26.45
N LEU A 69 16.02 5.54 25.58
CA LEU A 69 16.18 5.40 24.14
C LEU A 69 16.34 6.77 23.49
N GLN A 70 17.42 6.92 22.72
CA GLN A 70 17.64 8.14 21.94
C GLN A 70 16.86 8.05 20.63
N LEU A 71 15.86 8.92 20.51
CA LEU A 71 14.95 9.00 19.37
C LEU A 71 15.26 10.25 18.56
N ALA A 72 15.30 10.11 17.24
CA ALA A 72 15.47 11.20 16.27
C ALA A 72 14.15 11.93 15.99
N GLY A 73 13.01 11.30 16.31
CA GLY A 73 11.66 11.87 16.18
C GLY A 73 10.92 11.46 14.91
N ASP A 74 11.64 11.00 13.89
CA ASP A 74 11.13 10.40 12.66
C ASP A 74 11.29 8.87 12.62
N ASP A 75 11.73 8.26 13.74
CA ASP A 75 11.89 6.81 13.85
C ASP A 75 10.53 6.11 13.71
N THR A 76 10.52 4.99 12.97
CA THR A 76 9.37 4.10 12.96
C THR A 76 9.48 3.15 14.15
N LEU A 77 8.45 3.15 14.99
CA LEU A 77 8.40 2.32 16.21
C LEU A 77 7.28 1.29 16.05
N ILE A 78 7.60 0.00 16.16
CA ILE A 78 6.62 -1.09 16.06
C ILE A 78 6.67 -1.94 17.31
N LEU A 79 5.56 -2.04 18.03
CA LEU A 79 5.44 -2.82 19.26
C LEU A 79 4.65 -4.10 19.00
N ALA A 80 5.28 -5.27 19.17
CA ALA A 80 4.55 -6.54 19.22
C ALA A 80 4.11 -6.87 20.64
N LEU A 81 2.86 -7.33 20.79
CA LEU A 81 2.35 -7.92 22.01
C LEU A 81 1.19 -8.86 21.68
N THR A 82 0.88 -9.77 22.61
CA THR A 82 -0.33 -10.59 22.48
C THR A 82 -1.55 -9.76 22.85
N ILE A 83 -2.53 -9.72 21.95
CA ILE A 83 -3.84 -9.11 22.18
C ILE A 83 -4.88 -10.23 22.21
N LYS A 84 -5.71 -10.22 23.25
CA LYS A 84 -6.78 -11.19 23.43
C LYS A 84 -8.12 -10.51 23.61
N SER A 85 -9.07 -10.79 22.73
CA SER A 85 -10.42 -10.25 22.79
C SER A 85 -11.09 -10.67 24.10
N THR A 86 -11.92 -9.78 24.61
CA THR A 86 -12.93 -10.14 25.61
C THR A 86 -14.14 -10.77 24.91
N TRP A 87 -15.16 -11.14 25.67
CA TRP A 87 -16.41 -11.63 25.10
C TRP A 87 -17.11 -10.56 24.24
N LEU A 88 -17.07 -9.29 24.68
CA LEU A 88 -17.59 -8.15 23.90
C LEU A 88 -16.78 -7.94 22.62
N GLY A 89 -15.49 -8.26 22.64
CA GLY A 89 -14.60 -8.18 21.49
C GLY A 89 -14.92 -9.14 20.36
N ARG A 90 -15.92 -10.02 20.53
CA ARG A 90 -16.49 -10.84 19.45
C ARG A 90 -17.64 -10.13 18.73
N PHE A 91 -18.22 -9.10 19.36
CA PHE A 91 -19.35 -8.34 18.83
C PHE A 91 -18.98 -6.90 18.46
N LEU A 92 -17.98 -6.33 19.13
CA LEU A 92 -17.46 -5.00 18.90
C LEU A 92 -15.98 -5.12 18.53
N ASP A 93 -15.52 -4.30 17.60
CA ASP A 93 -14.15 -4.33 17.13
C ASP A 93 -13.21 -4.01 18.31
N PRO A 94 -12.33 -4.94 18.69
CA PRO A 94 -11.32 -4.67 19.71
C PRO A 94 -10.38 -3.58 19.23
N PHE A 95 -9.93 -2.72 20.14
CA PHE A 95 -8.92 -1.71 19.80
C PHE A 95 -8.04 -1.39 21.00
N VAL A 96 -6.86 -0.86 20.70
CA VAL A 96 -5.95 -0.33 21.71
C VAL A 96 -5.91 1.18 21.57
N GLU A 97 -6.20 1.87 22.67
CA GLU A 97 -6.00 3.31 22.81
C GLU A 97 -4.55 3.55 23.23
N LEU A 98 -3.87 4.44 22.50
CA LEU A 98 -2.52 4.89 22.79
C LEU A 98 -2.63 6.32 23.31
N HIS A 99 -2.31 6.53 24.58
CA HIS A 99 -2.32 7.85 25.19
C HIS A 99 -0.89 8.26 25.54
N GLY A 100 -0.35 9.21 24.78
CA GLY A 100 0.83 9.96 25.14
C GLY A 100 0.47 11.23 25.91
N LEU A 101 1.42 12.17 25.97
CA LEU A 101 1.27 13.50 26.57
C LEU A 101 0.03 14.22 26.03
N ASP A 102 0.13 14.82 24.84
CA ASP A 102 -0.98 15.47 24.13
C ASP A 102 -1.43 14.68 22.88
N LEU A 103 -0.91 13.46 22.73
CA LEU A 103 -1.13 12.60 21.56
C LEU A 103 -2.07 11.46 21.93
N HIS A 104 -3.06 11.24 21.06
CA HIS A 104 -4.02 10.14 21.19
C HIS A 104 -4.14 9.42 19.85
N ASP A 105 -3.93 8.11 19.86
CA ASP A 105 -4.13 7.25 18.70
C ASP A 105 -4.99 6.03 19.09
N ARG A 106 -5.64 5.43 18.09
CA ARG A 106 -6.50 4.25 18.25
C ARG A 106 -6.25 3.26 17.12
N GLN A 107 -5.83 2.06 17.47
CA GLN A 107 -5.60 0.99 16.50
C GLN A 107 -6.58 -0.16 16.75
N ALA A 108 -7.42 -0.42 15.76
CA ALA A 108 -8.45 -1.46 15.81
C ALA A 108 -7.92 -2.80 15.28
N PHE A 109 -8.52 -3.88 15.77
CA PHE A 109 -8.18 -5.26 15.48
C PHE A 109 -9.43 -6.06 15.11
N GLU A 110 -9.19 -7.25 14.58
CA GLU A 110 -10.25 -8.17 14.19
C GLU A 110 -11.08 -8.61 15.41
N ARG A 111 -12.38 -8.83 15.20
CA ARG A 111 -13.24 -9.40 16.24
C ARG A 111 -12.75 -10.80 16.59
N GLY A 112 -12.72 -11.09 17.89
CA GLY A 112 -12.21 -12.36 18.39
C GLY A 112 -10.68 -12.51 18.34
N VAL A 113 -9.92 -11.42 18.09
CA VAL A 113 -8.44 -11.44 18.10
C VAL A 113 -7.88 -12.20 19.30
N SER A 114 -6.95 -13.11 19.07
CA SER A 114 -6.33 -13.87 20.15
C SER A 114 -4.93 -14.35 19.77
N GLY A 115 -4.01 -13.41 19.55
CA GLY A 115 -2.64 -13.71 19.12
C GLY A 115 -1.73 -12.48 19.18
N VAL A 116 -0.51 -12.64 18.69
CA VAL A 116 0.47 -11.56 18.55
C VAL A 116 -0.03 -10.56 17.50
N ARG A 117 0.01 -9.28 17.86
CA ARG A 117 -0.30 -8.13 17.02
C ARG A 117 0.78 -7.08 17.16
N TYR A 118 0.84 -6.20 16.17
CA TYR A 118 1.84 -5.16 16.06
C TYR A 118 1.13 -3.80 16.09
N LEU A 119 1.48 -2.97 17.07
CA LEU A 119 1.03 -1.59 17.18
C LEU A 119 2.07 -0.67 16.56
N ASN A 120 1.62 0.28 15.75
CA ASN A 120 2.46 1.35 15.25
C ASN A 120 2.58 2.45 16.30
N LEU A 121 3.76 2.66 16.88
CA LEU A 121 4.03 3.73 17.84
C LEU A 121 4.76 4.92 17.20
N THR A 122 4.85 4.98 15.88
CA THR A 122 5.48 6.09 15.15
C THR A 122 4.81 7.42 15.51
N GLY A 123 5.61 8.42 15.87
CA GLY A 123 5.13 9.70 16.41
C GLY A 123 4.85 9.70 17.92
N LEU A 124 4.85 8.54 18.59
CA LEU A 124 4.71 8.41 20.05
C LEU A 124 6.05 8.14 20.76
N GLY A 125 7.16 8.47 20.09
CA GLY A 125 8.50 8.27 20.63
C GLY A 125 8.79 9.10 21.88
N GLU A 126 8.45 10.38 21.87
CA GLU A 126 8.63 11.27 23.04
C GLU A 126 7.89 10.77 24.30
N PRO A 127 6.57 10.48 24.27
CA PRO A 127 5.88 9.96 25.45
C PRO A 127 6.40 8.59 25.89
N LEU A 128 6.86 7.74 24.95
CA LEU A 128 7.51 6.47 25.30
C LEU A 128 8.83 6.70 26.06
N GLY A 129 9.70 7.57 25.54
CA GLY A 129 10.97 7.91 26.18
C GLY A 129 10.80 8.58 27.56
N ALA A 130 9.71 9.31 27.75
CA ALA A 130 9.33 9.92 29.04
C ALA A 130 8.65 8.94 30.02
N GLY A 131 8.36 7.70 29.61
CA GLY A 131 7.61 6.74 30.41
C GLY A 131 6.15 7.15 30.66
N ALA A 132 5.58 7.96 29.76
CA ALA A 132 4.22 8.50 29.86
C ALA A 132 3.24 7.84 28.87
N LEU A 133 3.71 6.95 27.99
CA LEU A 133 2.86 6.27 27.00
C LEU A 133 2.02 5.18 27.66
N GLN A 134 0.70 5.34 27.63
CA GLN A 134 -0.27 4.37 28.12
C GLN A 134 -0.94 3.62 26.97
N LEU A 135 -1.12 2.31 27.14
CA LEU A 135 -1.81 1.40 26.24
C LEU A 135 -3.03 0.83 26.95
N ARG A 136 -4.22 1.10 26.43
CA ARG A 136 -5.46 0.61 27.00
C ARG A 136 -6.25 -0.22 26.01
N GLY A 137 -6.45 -1.49 26.34
CA GLY A 137 -7.30 -2.38 25.57
C GLY A 137 -8.79 -2.06 25.79
N ARG A 138 -9.52 -1.84 24.70
CA ARG A 138 -10.98 -1.80 24.67
C ARG A 138 -11.51 -3.02 23.96
N PHE A 139 -12.43 -3.71 24.63
CA PHE A 139 -12.92 -5.03 24.25
C PHE A 139 -11.83 -6.10 24.06
N CYS A 140 -10.59 -5.84 24.49
CA CYS A 140 -9.46 -6.76 24.52
C CYS A 140 -8.61 -6.56 25.78
N ARG A 141 -7.67 -7.49 25.99
CA ARG A 141 -6.62 -7.46 27.01
C ARG A 141 -5.26 -7.57 26.34
N LEU A 142 -4.27 -6.94 26.95
CA LEU A 142 -2.88 -6.89 26.49
C LEU A 142 -1.99 -7.78 27.36
N SER A 143 -1.01 -8.46 26.76
CA SER A 143 0.00 -9.23 27.49
C SER A 143 1.16 -8.36 27.96
N ALA A 144 1.82 -8.80 29.05
CA ALA A 144 2.91 -8.09 29.71
C ALA A 144 4.31 -8.35 29.10
N THR A 145 4.41 -9.11 28.01
CA THR A 145 5.69 -9.42 27.35
C THR A 145 5.79 -8.75 25.97
N PRO A 146 5.88 -7.41 25.91
CA PRO A 146 6.02 -6.70 24.66
C PRO A 146 7.42 -6.87 24.06
N ARG A 147 7.52 -6.68 22.74
CA ARG A 147 8.78 -6.54 22.01
C ARG A 147 8.68 -5.29 21.15
N LEU A 148 9.73 -4.48 21.10
CA LEU A 148 9.72 -3.21 20.38
C LEU A 148 10.83 -3.23 19.32
N TRP A 149 10.51 -2.77 18.12
CA TRP A 149 11.48 -2.49 17.07
C TRP A 149 11.50 -1.00 16.78
N LEU A 150 12.71 -0.48 16.62
CA LEU A 150 12.98 0.89 16.18
C LEU A 150 13.69 0.81 14.84
N PHE A 151 13.10 1.45 13.84
CA PHE A 151 13.70 1.58 12.52
C PHE A 151 14.10 3.03 12.29
N ARG A 152 15.40 3.23 12.03
CA ARG A 152 15.93 4.48 11.51
C ARG A 152 15.96 4.36 10.00
N GLN A 153 14.94 4.89 9.35
CA GLN A 153 14.96 5.00 7.89
C GLN A 153 15.35 6.42 7.53
N ALA A 154 16.40 6.56 6.74
CA ALA A 154 16.70 7.84 6.14
C ALA A 154 15.48 8.28 5.32
N ASP A 155 15.01 9.50 5.53
CA ASP A 155 13.92 10.05 4.76
C ASP A 155 14.29 10.01 3.27
N ALA A 156 13.64 9.12 2.51
CA ALA A 156 13.88 8.95 1.09
C ALA A 156 13.64 10.26 0.32
N ARG A 157 12.80 11.16 0.87
CA ARG A 157 12.58 12.51 0.32
C ARG A 157 13.83 13.39 0.42
N GLN A 158 14.73 13.13 1.36
CA GLN A 158 16.00 13.87 1.49
C GLN A 158 17.12 13.28 0.62
N GLN A 159 16.82 12.24 -0.15
CA GLN A 159 17.75 11.56 -1.03
C GLN A 159 17.43 11.82 -2.51
N ARG A 160 18.27 11.27 -3.39
CA ARG A 160 17.97 11.17 -4.82
C ARG A 160 17.14 9.93 -5.05
N VAL A 161 15.94 10.09 -5.58
CA VAL A 161 15.00 9.01 -5.83
C VAL A 161 14.93 8.72 -7.33
N MET A 162 14.91 7.44 -7.70
CA MET A 162 14.61 7.00 -9.05
C MET A 162 13.40 6.07 -9.00
N VAL A 163 12.34 6.43 -9.72
CA VAL A 163 11.13 5.61 -9.90
C VAL A 163 11.25 4.89 -11.24
N ILE A 164 11.22 3.56 -11.23
CA ILE A 164 11.18 2.75 -12.44
C ILE A 164 9.74 2.29 -12.66
N ALA A 165 9.08 2.85 -13.67
CA ALA A 165 7.66 2.67 -13.96
C ALA A 165 7.48 1.76 -15.19
N PRO A 166 6.66 0.70 -15.12
CA PRO A 166 6.41 -0.15 -16.28
C PRO A 166 5.79 0.61 -17.47
N HIS A 167 4.81 1.48 -17.20
CA HIS A 167 4.15 2.32 -18.20
C HIS A 167 4.09 3.78 -17.74
N ALA A 168 3.68 4.66 -18.67
CA ALA A 168 3.42 6.07 -18.37
C ALA A 168 2.11 6.22 -17.60
N ASP A 169 2.16 6.76 -16.37
CA ASP A 169 1.12 6.84 -15.30
C ASP A 169 1.47 6.04 -14.02
N ASP A 170 2.19 4.92 -14.16
CA ASP A 170 2.49 4.04 -13.03
C ASP A 170 3.31 4.74 -11.93
N ALA A 171 4.20 5.69 -12.30
CA ALA A 171 4.99 6.46 -11.35
C ALA A 171 4.10 7.37 -10.48
N GLU A 172 3.15 8.05 -11.11
CA GLU A 172 2.19 8.92 -10.48
C GLU A 172 1.26 8.12 -9.55
N LEU A 173 0.74 7.00 -10.04
CA LEU A 173 -0.17 6.14 -9.28
C LEU A 173 0.51 5.57 -8.02
N ALA A 174 1.75 5.12 -8.13
CA ALA A 174 2.43 4.40 -7.05
C ALA A 174 3.26 5.30 -6.13
N ALA A 175 3.84 6.39 -6.65
CA ALA A 175 4.93 7.10 -5.99
C ALA A 175 4.83 8.64 -6.03
N PHE A 176 3.72 9.25 -6.50
CA PHE A 176 3.57 10.71 -6.57
C PHE A 176 3.92 11.41 -5.27
N GLY A 177 3.37 10.93 -4.15
CA GLY A 177 3.62 11.53 -2.83
C GLY A 177 5.11 11.53 -2.45
N LEU A 178 5.86 10.50 -2.84
CA LEU A 178 7.29 10.39 -2.55
C LEU A 178 8.11 11.30 -3.47
N TYR A 179 8.00 11.12 -4.79
CA TYR A 179 8.90 11.80 -5.72
C TYR A 179 8.63 13.31 -5.79
N SER A 180 7.38 13.75 -5.55
CA SER A 180 7.04 15.18 -5.52
C SER A 180 7.63 15.95 -4.34
N GLN A 181 8.03 15.22 -3.29
CA GLN A 181 8.68 15.79 -2.10
C GLN A 181 10.18 15.49 -2.07
N ALA A 182 10.69 14.70 -3.02
CA ALA A 182 12.09 14.32 -3.04
C ALA A 182 12.99 15.50 -3.41
N LYS A 183 14.16 15.57 -2.77
CA LYS A 183 15.19 16.56 -3.06
C LYS A 183 15.59 16.54 -4.53
N GLU A 184 15.62 15.34 -5.11
CA GLU A 184 15.82 15.11 -6.54
C GLU A 184 15.11 13.81 -6.92
N ALA A 185 14.37 13.82 -8.02
CA ALA A 185 13.61 12.68 -8.49
C ALA A 185 13.86 12.42 -9.98
N TRP A 186 14.04 11.16 -10.33
CA TRP A 186 14.13 10.67 -11.70
C TRP A 186 13.00 9.68 -11.96
N ILE A 187 12.41 9.72 -13.15
CA ILE A 187 11.40 8.76 -13.57
C ILE A 187 11.91 8.06 -14.82
N VAL A 188 12.01 6.72 -14.76
CA VAL A 188 12.37 5.87 -15.89
C VAL A 188 11.15 5.06 -16.28
N THR A 189 10.57 5.34 -17.44
CA THR A 189 9.44 4.61 -18.00
C THR A 189 9.93 3.53 -18.95
N LEU A 190 9.64 2.26 -18.62
CA LEU A 190 10.17 1.12 -19.35
C LEU A 190 9.50 0.95 -20.72
N THR A 191 8.17 0.91 -20.75
CA THR A 191 7.42 0.57 -21.96
C THR A 191 6.56 1.71 -22.48
N ALA A 192 6.30 1.70 -23.78
CA ALA A 192 5.50 2.71 -24.46
C ALA A 192 3.99 2.62 -24.15
N GLY A 193 3.51 1.48 -23.64
CA GLY A 193 2.10 1.24 -23.39
C GLY A 193 1.23 1.37 -24.65
N GLU A 194 1.75 0.93 -25.80
CA GLU A 194 1.23 1.19 -27.14
C GLU A 194 0.11 0.23 -27.60
N ILE A 195 -0.09 -0.87 -26.87
CA ILE A 195 -1.12 -1.88 -27.16
C ILE A 195 -2.53 -1.41 -26.78
N GLU A 196 -3.58 -2.09 -27.21
CA GLU A 196 -4.98 -1.83 -26.83
C GLU A 196 -5.40 -0.40 -27.22
N ALA A 197 -5.20 -0.08 -28.50
CA ALA A 197 -5.45 1.24 -29.06
C ALA A 197 -6.83 1.36 -29.76
N GLU A 198 -7.83 0.56 -29.36
CA GLU A 198 -9.16 0.49 -29.97
C GLU A 198 -9.86 1.85 -29.97
N HIS A 199 -9.63 2.68 -28.96
CA HIS A 199 -10.18 4.03 -28.89
C HIS A 199 -9.77 4.89 -30.10
N TYR A 200 -8.51 4.82 -30.51
CA TYR A 200 -8.02 5.54 -31.69
C TYR A 200 -8.45 4.88 -33.01
N GLN A 201 -8.63 3.55 -33.01
CA GLN A 201 -9.21 2.85 -34.16
C GLN A 201 -10.66 3.27 -34.41
N GLN A 202 -11.44 3.49 -33.34
CA GLN A 202 -12.81 4.03 -33.42
C GLN A 202 -12.85 5.46 -33.99
N MET A 203 -11.73 6.21 -33.93
CA MET A 203 -11.56 7.50 -34.59
C MET A 203 -11.15 7.39 -36.07
N GLY A 204 -11.06 6.18 -36.61
CA GLY A 204 -10.75 5.92 -38.02
C GLY A 204 -9.28 5.60 -38.32
N MET A 205 -8.42 5.49 -37.31
CA MET A 205 -7.02 5.11 -37.50
C MET A 205 -6.89 3.60 -37.78
N GLN A 206 -5.91 3.22 -38.60
CA GLN A 206 -5.56 1.80 -38.75
C GLN A 206 -4.90 1.27 -37.46
N ARG A 207 -4.97 -0.04 -37.21
CA ARG A 207 -4.46 -0.65 -35.97
C ARG A 207 -3.03 -0.24 -35.61
N ALA A 208 -2.09 -0.35 -36.56
CA ALA A 208 -0.69 0.00 -36.30
C ALA A 208 -0.49 1.50 -36.08
N GLU A 209 -1.22 2.34 -36.83
CA GLU A 209 -1.21 3.78 -36.66
C GLU A 209 -1.76 4.19 -35.29
N ALA A 210 -2.88 3.59 -34.87
CA ALA A 210 -3.50 3.78 -33.56
C ALA A 210 -2.53 3.42 -32.43
N ALA A 211 -1.84 2.29 -32.52
CA ALA A 211 -0.84 1.87 -31.54
C ALA A 211 0.34 2.86 -31.48
N ARG A 212 0.89 3.26 -32.63
CA ARG A 212 1.94 4.29 -32.71
C ARG A 212 1.49 5.63 -32.10
N MET A 213 0.25 6.06 -32.38
CA MET A 213 -0.33 7.27 -31.81
C MET A 213 -0.45 7.18 -30.29
N LYS A 214 -1.05 6.09 -29.78
CA LYS A 214 -1.19 5.83 -28.34
C LYS A 214 0.16 5.87 -27.64
N GLY A 215 1.14 5.12 -28.13
CA GLY A 215 2.48 5.07 -27.53
C GLY A 215 3.19 6.42 -27.53
N ARG A 216 3.03 7.24 -28.58
CA ARG A 216 3.59 8.60 -28.62
C ARG A 216 2.93 9.54 -27.62
N LEU A 217 1.60 9.47 -27.49
CA LEU A 217 0.87 10.27 -26.50
C LEU A 217 1.27 9.86 -25.08
N ARG A 218 1.37 8.56 -24.79
CA ARG A 218 1.85 8.08 -23.48
C ARG A 218 3.30 8.48 -23.19
N ALA A 219 4.19 8.45 -24.18
CA ALA A 219 5.55 8.96 -24.01
C ALA A 219 5.56 10.46 -23.68
N TRP A 220 4.66 11.25 -24.28
CA TRP A 220 4.48 12.65 -23.90
C TRP A 220 3.94 12.80 -22.47
N ASP A 221 2.92 12.01 -22.11
CA ASP A 221 2.30 12.04 -20.78
C ASP A 221 3.32 11.70 -19.68
N SER A 222 4.24 10.76 -19.93
CA SER A 222 5.30 10.40 -18.97
C SER A 222 6.26 11.55 -18.62
N ILE A 223 6.27 12.61 -19.42
CA ILE A 223 7.00 13.86 -19.12
C ILE A 223 6.02 14.89 -18.55
N ALA A 224 4.89 15.09 -19.21
CA ALA A 224 3.96 16.17 -18.89
C ALA A 224 3.33 15.99 -17.50
N VAL A 225 3.00 14.76 -17.11
CA VAL A 225 2.37 14.49 -15.80
C VAL A 225 3.41 14.57 -14.67
N ALA A 226 4.61 14.05 -14.89
CA ALA A 226 5.73 14.12 -13.95
C ALA A 226 6.04 15.56 -13.48
N ARG A 227 5.86 16.55 -14.36
CA ARG A 227 6.03 17.99 -14.06
C ARG A 227 5.13 18.49 -12.93
N TRP A 228 3.96 17.89 -12.71
CA TRP A 228 3.08 18.25 -11.58
C TRP A 228 3.69 17.92 -10.23
N GLY A 229 4.57 16.91 -10.17
CA GLY A 229 5.40 16.61 -9.01
C GLY A 229 6.78 17.28 -9.05
N GLY A 230 6.98 18.30 -9.88
CA GLY A 230 8.24 19.05 -9.94
C GLY A 230 9.40 18.35 -10.66
N VAL A 231 9.17 17.17 -11.24
CA VAL A 231 10.22 16.44 -11.97
C VAL A 231 10.42 17.07 -13.34
N PRO A 232 11.62 17.60 -13.67
CA PRO A 232 11.88 18.15 -14.98
C PRO A 232 11.99 17.06 -16.05
N GLU A 233 11.72 17.43 -17.30
CA GLU A 233 11.86 16.55 -18.47
C GLU A 233 13.26 15.96 -18.60
N SER A 234 14.30 16.71 -18.19
CA SER A 234 15.68 16.20 -18.16
C SER A 234 15.93 15.06 -17.17
N GLN A 235 14.96 14.79 -16.29
CA GLN A 235 14.96 13.71 -15.31
C GLN A 235 13.88 12.66 -15.62
N CYS A 236 13.19 12.79 -16.75
CA CYS A 236 12.24 11.82 -17.28
C CYS A 236 12.92 11.05 -18.41
N VAL A 237 13.01 9.73 -18.31
CA VAL A 237 13.69 8.87 -19.28
C VAL A 237 12.72 7.80 -19.77
N GLN A 238 12.45 7.76 -21.07
CA GLN A 238 11.73 6.67 -21.70
C GLN A 238 12.70 5.66 -22.29
N LEU A 239 12.57 4.37 -21.99
CA LEU A 239 13.33 3.33 -22.69
C LEU A 239 12.68 2.93 -24.03
N GLY A 240 11.37 3.16 -24.15
CA GLY A 240 10.60 2.95 -25.38
C GLY A 240 10.32 1.48 -25.70
N TYR A 241 10.52 0.55 -24.75
CA TYR A 241 10.28 -0.87 -24.98
C TYR A 241 8.81 -1.15 -25.25
N PHE A 242 8.53 -2.25 -25.93
CA PHE A 242 7.17 -2.60 -26.33
C PHE A 242 6.42 -3.30 -25.20
N CYS A 243 5.14 -2.93 -25.02
CA CYS A 243 4.32 -3.51 -23.97
C CYS A 243 4.15 -5.03 -24.20
N LEU A 244 4.14 -5.80 -23.09
CA LEU A 244 4.08 -7.26 -23.08
C LEU A 244 5.26 -7.99 -23.77
N GLN A 245 6.37 -7.29 -24.04
CA GLN A 245 7.57 -7.88 -24.66
C GLN A 245 8.77 -7.98 -23.72
N LEU A 246 8.73 -7.38 -22.52
CA LEU A 246 9.86 -7.41 -21.57
C LEU A 246 10.38 -8.83 -21.26
N PRO A 247 9.54 -9.87 -21.04
CA PRO A 247 10.05 -11.23 -20.83
C PRO A 247 10.78 -11.81 -22.05
N ALA A 248 10.32 -11.50 -23.27
CA ALA A 248 10.99 -11.95 -24.49
C ALA A 248 12.34 -11.25 -24.68
N MET A 249 12.39 -9.94 -24.40
CA MET A 249 13.63 -9.15 -24.42
C MET A 249 14.62 -9.64 -23.36
N GLN A 250 14.14 -10.01 -22.17
CA GLN A 250 14.99 -10.57 -21.12
C GLN A 250 15.55 -11.95 -21.50
N ALA A 251 14.74 -12.80 -22.15
CA ALA A 251 15.16 -14.15 -22.55
C ALA A 251 16.17 -14.14 -23.71
N ALA A 252 16.13 -13.12 -24.57
CA ALA A 252 17.02 -12.98 -25.72
C ALA A 252 17.46 -11.50 -25.90
N PRO A 253 18.36 -10.99 -25.03
CA PRO A 253 18.72 -9.56 -25.00
C PRO A 253 19.41 -9.07 -26.27
N ASP A 254 20.07 -9.96 -27.02
CA ASP A 254 20.76 -9.63 -28.26
C ASP A 254 19.85 -9.73 -29.50
N THR A 255 18.57 -10.09 -29.32
CA THR A 255 17.60 -10.24 -30.42
C THR A 255 16.60 -9.10 -30.42
N PRO A 256 16.42 -8.39 -31.55
CA PRO A 256 15.35 -7.39 -31.67
C PRO A 256 13.97 -8.02 -31.46
N VAL A 257 13.19 -7.44 -30.55
CA VAL A 257 11.80 -7.86 -30.30
C VAL A 257 10.86 -6.76 -30.79
N SER A 258 9.95 -7.10 -31.70
CA SER A 258 9.01 -6.14 -32.29
C SER A 258 7.78 -5.91 -31.42
N SER A 259 7.14 -4.74 -31.59
CA SER A 259 5.82 -4.46 -31.03
C SER A 259 4.80 -5.46 -31.55
N ARG A 260 3.83 -5.81 -30.70
CA ARG A 260 2.70 -6.68 -31.07
C ARG A 260 1.69 -5.98 -31.97
N GLU A 261 1.59 -4.66 -31.89
CA GLU A 261 0.52 -3.90 -32.55
C GLU A 261 1.01 -2.74 -33.40
N ALA A 262 2.13 -2.12 -33.04
CA ALA A 262 2.62 -0.92 -33.72
C ALA A 262 3.35 -1.20 -35.03
N ASP A 263 3.61 -2.46 -35.40
CA ASP A 263 4.40 -2.82 -36.58
C ASP A 263 5.74 -2.06 -36.61
N LEU A 264 6.49 -2.19 -35.51
CA LEU A 264 7.78 -1.55 -35.27
C LEU A 264 8.72 -2.53 -34.57
N SER A 265 9.98 -2.54 -34.98
CA SER A 265 11.09 -3.18 -34.26
C SER A 265 12.02 -2.17 -33.59
N ASP A 266 11.86 -0.89 -33.92
CA ASP A 266 12.68 0.22 -33.44
C ASP A 266 11.95 0.99 -32.33
N THR A 267 12.58 1.09 -31.16
CA THR A 267 12.02 1.74 -29.97
C THR A 267 12.16 3.27 -29.99
N ARG A 268 12.96 3.83 -30.91
CA ARG A 268 13.28 5.27 -30.96
C ARG A 268 12.03 6.15 -31.10
N LEU A 269 10.99 5.68 -31.78
CA LEU A 269 9.72 6.43 -31.89
C LEU A 269 9.12 6.77 -30.52
N PHE A 270 9.24 5.86 -29.55
CA PHE A 270 8.61 5.97 -28.23
C PHE A 270 9.53 6.61 -27.17
N ARG A 271 10.77 6.92 -27.52
CA ARG A 271 11.73 7.62 -26.63
C ARG A 271 12.32 8.88 -27.23
N GLN A 272 11.69 9.40 -28.28
CA GLN A 272 12.13 10.60 -29.02
C GLN A 272 12.16 11.89 -28.18
N PHE A 273 11.49 11.89 -27.02
CA PHE A 273 11.42 13.05 -26.12
C PHE A 273 12.51 13.02 -25.04
N ASN A 274 13.37 12.01 -25.02
CA ASN A 274 14.52 12.01 -24.12
C ASN A 274 15.45 13.18 -24.46
N THR A 275 15.87 13.90 -23.43
CA THR A 275 16.89 14.95 -23.54
C THR A 275 18.32 14.40 -23.46
N LEU A 276 18.46 13.13 -23.11
CA LEU A 276 19.72 12.39 -23.03
C LEU A 276 19.76 11.31 -24.11
N ALA A 277 20.94 11.16 -24.73
CA ALA A 277 21.19 10.06 -25.67
C ALA A 277 21.26 8.74 -24.91
N LEU A 278 20.48 7.75 -25.34
CA LEU A 278 20.54 6.39 -24.84
C LEU A 278 21.38 5.50 -25.77
N PRO A 279 21.94 4.38 -25.26
CA PRO A 279 22.49 3.35 -26.12
C PRO A 279 21.49 2.96 -27.22
N GLY A 280 21.96 2.98 -28.47
CA GLY A 280 21.16 2.71 -29.67
C GLY A 280 20.58 3.95 -30.38
N ASP A 281 20.75 5.16 -29.85
CA ASP A 281 20.29 6.39 -30.53
C ASP A 281 21.25 6.84 -31.65
N ASP A 282 22.56 6.64 -31.48
CA ASP A 282 23.64 7.09 -32.40
C ASP A 282 23.80 6.25 -33.69
N SER A 283 22.78 5.47 -34.06
CA SER A 283 22.67 4.71 -35.31
C SER A 283 23.71 3.60 -35.56
N GLN A 284 23.41 2.38 -35.08
CA GLN A 284 23.44 1.16 -35.89
C GLN A 284 22.33 0.21 -35.40
N PRO A 285 21.62 -0.52 -36.29
CA PRO A 285 20.94 -1.75 -35.90
C PRO A 285 21.93 -2.78 -35.35
#